data_AF-A0A453B3S7-F1
#
_entry.id   AF-A0A453B3S7-F1
#
_cell.length_a   1.000
_cell.length_b   1.000
_cell.length_c   1.000
_cell.angle_alpha   90.00
_cell.angle_beta   90.00
_cell.angle_gamma   90.00
#
_symmetry.space_group_name_H-M   'P 1'
#
loop_
_entity.id
_entity.type
_entity.pdbx_description
1 polymer ?
#
loop_
_entity_poly.entity_id
_entity_poly.type
_entity_poly.pdbx_seq_one_letter_code
_entity_poly.pdbx_strand_id
1 'polypeptide(L)'
;WLDLVMRWTFTKRVVASFPALLDAVHAAGKGAMVAQVSEDGEVLRVLDDSEGKVINFITSVTEFNGDLFFGSLATNFVGKLSLAKVAQAQGQAAASS
;
A
#
# COMPACT_ATOMS: atom_id res chain seq x y z
N TRP A 1 14.27 2.49 -4.31
CA TRP A 1 15.01 1.50 -5.13
C TRP A 1 14.64 1.59 -6.62
N LEU A 2 13.34 1.51 -6.98
CA LEU A 2 12.87 1.69 -8.37
C LEU A 2 13.33 3.01 -9.02
N ASP A 3 13.39 4.09 -8.25
CA ASP A 3 13.87 5.40 -8.71
C ASP A 3 15.32 5.38 -9.20
N LEU A 4 16.18 4.57 -8.57
CA LEU A 4 17.58 4.42 -8.98
C LEU A 4 17.70 3.64 -10.30
N VAL A 5 16.83 2.64 -10.51
CA VAL A 5 16.79 1.79 -11.71
C VAL A 5 16.27 2.54 -12.93
N MET A 6 15.25 3.39 -12.74
CA MET A 6 14.62 4.16 -13.83
C MET A 6 15.40 5.42 -14.23
N ARG A 7 16.29 5.92 -13.36
CA ARG A 7 17.06 7.16 -13.59
C ARG A 7 18.10 7.07 -14.72
N TRP A 8 18.52 5.86 -15.10
CA TRP A 8 19.56 5.64 -16.12
C TRP A 8 18.98 4.98 -17.37
N THR A 9 19.13 5.63 -18.54
CA THR A 9 18.54 5.21 -19.82
C THR A 9 18.95 3.79 -20.24
N PHE A 10 20.20 3.39 -19.94
CA PHE A 10 20.68 2.04 -20.24
C PHE A 10 19.97 0.97 -19.39
N THR A 11 19.88 1.19 -18.08
CA THR A 11 19.23 0.26 -17.14
C THR A 11 17.76 0.10 -17.47
N LYS A 12 17.07 1.20 -17.79
CA LYS A 12 15.68 1.16 -18.27
C LYS A 12 15.52 0.29 -19.53
N ARG A 13 16.46 0.38 -20.47
CA ARG A 13 16.43 -0.41 -21.71
C ARG A 13 16.69 -1.89 -21.46
N VAL A 14 17.59 -2.22 -20.53
CA VAL A 14 17.83 -3.60 -20.09
C VAL A 14 16.57 -4.18 -19.46
N VAL A 15 16.00 -3.51 -18.44
CA VAL A 15 14.76 -3.97 -17.78
C VAL A 15 13.63 -4.15 -18.78
N ALA A 16 13.45 -3.20 -19.72
CA ALA A 16 12.41 -3.28 -20.74
C ALA A 16 12.59 -4.42 -21.76
N SER A 17 13.81 -4.95 -21.90
CA SER A 17 14.13 -6.01 -22.87
C SER A 17 13.94 -7.43 -22.31
N PHE A 18 13.74 -7.57 -20.99
CA PHE A 18 13.59 -8.86 -20.32
C PHE A 18 12.25 -8.95 -19.59
N PRO A 19 11.28 -9.73 -20.11
CA PRO A 19 9.94 -9.84 -19.53
C PRO A 19 9.92 -10.20 -18.04
N ALA A 20 10.80 -11.12 -17.60
CA ALA A 20 10.89 -11.51 -16.20
C ALA A 20 11.32 -10.36 -15.26
N LEU A 21 12.12 -9.41 -15.74
CA LEU A 21 12.53 -8.22 -14.97
C LEU A 21 11.39 -7.19 -14.90
N LEU A 22 10.63 -7.04 -15.99
CA LEU A 22 9.39 -6.23 -16.01
C LEU A 22 8.35 -6.79 -15.04
N ASP A 23 8.13 -8.10 -15.04
CA ASP A 23 7.20 -8.77 -14.13
C ASP A 23 7.61 -8.60 -12.66
N ALA A 24 8.91 -8.67 -12.36
CA ALA A 24 9.43 -8.41 -11.03
C ALA A 24 9.23 -6.95 -10.60
N VAL A 25 9.43 -5.99 -11.51
CA VAL A 25 9.17 -4.55 -11.24
C VAL A 25 7.68 -4.27 -11.06
N HIS A 26 6.82 -4.87 -11.88
CA HIS A 26 5.36 -4.79 -11.72
C HIS A 26 4.89 -5.46 -10.42
N ALA A 27 5.49 -6.60 -10.05
CA ALA A 27 5.21 -7.27 -8.80
C ALA A 27 5.65 -6.45 -7.58
N ALA A 28 6.75 -5.71 -7.68
CA ALA A 28 7.19 -4.77 -6.63
C ALA A 28 6.28 -3.53 -6.49
N GLY A 29 5.39 -3.28 -7.44
CA GLY A 29 4.33 -2.26 -7.35
C GLY A 29 2.98 -2.82 -6.90
N LYS A 30 2.91 -4.09 -6.49
CA LYS A 30 1.68 -4.67 -5.94
C LYS A 30 1.47 -4.18 -4.51
N GLY A 31 0.23 -3.86 -4.20
CA GLY A 31 -0.18 -3.49 -2.85
C GLY A 31 -0.84 -2.12 -2.79
N ALA A 32 -1.44 -1.82 -1.66
CA ALA A 32 -2.04 -0.53 -1.42
C ALA A 32 -1.76 -0.08 0.01
N MET A 33 -1.47 1.21 0.15
CA MET A 33 -1.10 1.83 1.41
C MET A 33 -2.01 3.02 1.70
N VAL A 34 -2.34 3.20 2.97
CA VAL A 34 -3.03 4.37 3.50
C VAL A 34 -2.22 4.96 4.64
N ALA A 35 -1.92 6.26 4.54
CA ALA A 35 -1.26 7.01 5.59
C ALA A 35 -2.27 7.94 6.26
N GLN A 36 -2.33 7.87 7.59
CA GLN A 36 -2.99 8.87 8.41
C GLN A 36 -1.99 10.01 8.64
N VAL A 37 -2.46 11.24 8.45
CA VAL A 37 -1.63 12.44 8.51
C VAL A 37 -2.28 13.45 9.47
N SER A 38 -1.49 14.14 10.28
CA SER A 38 -1.95 15.24 11.13
C SER A 38 -2.29 16.49 10.31
N GLU A 39 -2.91 17.48 10.95
CA GLU A 39 -3.15 18.79 10.33
C GLU A 39 -1.85 19.48 9.89
N ASP A 40 -0.74 19.21 10.59
CA ASP A 40 0.60 19.74 10.31
C ASP A 40 1.34 18.95 9.21
N GLY A 41 0.73 17.90 8.66
CA GLY A 41 1.34 17.07 7.61
C GLY A 41 2.23 15.94 8.12
N GLU A 42 2.24 15.65 9.42
CA GLU A 42 3.02 14.55 9.99
C GLU A 42 2.32 13.21 9.82
N VAL A 43 3.04 12.18 9.39
CA VAL A 43 2.48 10.83 9.24
C VAL A 43 2.34 10.17 10.61
N LEU A 44 1.11 9.99 11.07
CA LEU A 44 0.78 9.42 12.37
C LEU A 44 0.74 7.89 12.34
N ARG A 45 0.30 7.32 11.22
CA ARG A 45 0.11 5.88 11.05
C ARG A 45 0.15 5.53 9.57
N VAL A 46 0.69 4.36 9.26
CA VAL A 46 0.62 3.75 7.93
C VAL A 46 -0.01 2.38 8.06
N LEU A 47 -0.95 2.07 7.17
CA LEU A 47 -1.58 0.77 7.00
C LEU A 47 -1.30 0.30 5.59
N ASP A 48 -0.73 -0.90 5.46
CA ASP A 48 -0.22 -1.39 4.18
C ASP A 48 -0.67 -2.83 3.92
N ASP A 49 -1.11 -3.09 2.69
CA ASP A 49 -1.29 -4.43 2.12
C ASP A 49 -0.18 -4.62 1.08
N SER A 50 1.07 -4.77 1.55
CA SER A 50 2.26 -4.81 0.69
C SER A 50 2.28 -6.00 -0.29
N GLU A 51 1.48 -7.04 -0.01
CA GLU A 51 1.32 -8.18 -0.91
C GLU A 51 0.17 -7.98 -1.91
N GLY A 52 -0.67 -6.96 -1.71
CA GLY A 52 -1.86 -6.69 -2.49
C GLY A 52 -2.86 -7.85 -2.48
N LYS A 53 -2.94 -8.57 -1.35
CA LYS A 53 -3.76 -9.78 -1.20
C LYS A 53 -5.25 -9.47 -1.24
N VAL A 54 -5.64 -8.32 -0.70
CA VAL A 54 -7.05 -7.91 -0.60
C VAL A 54 -7.31 -6.77 -1.55
N ILE A 55 -6.56 -5.67 -1.44
CA ILE A 55 -6.69 -4.52 -2.34
C ILE A 55 -5.29 -4.10 -2.80
N ASN A 56 -5.08 -4.08 -4.11
CA ASN A 56 -3.81 -3.70 -4.73
C ASN A 56 -3.82 -2.27 -5.30
N PHE A 57 -4.94 -1.54 -5.19
CA PHE A 57 -5.06 -0.17 -5.65
C PHE A 57 -6.21 0.53 -4.93
N ILE A 58 -5.94 1.68 -4.30
CA ILE A 58 -6.94 2.49 -3.59
C ILE A 58 -7.03 3.85 -4.29
N THR A 59 -8.26 4.31 -4.53
CA THR A 59 -8.53 5.64 -5.10
C THR A 59 -9.11 6.60 -4.09
N SER A 60 -9.75 6.10 -3.03
CA SER A 60 -10.30 6.93 -1.96
C SER A 60 -10.35 6.18 -0.63
N VAL A 61 -10.30 6.96 0.45
CA VAL A 61 -10.43 6.47 1.82
C VAL A 61 -11.40 7.37 2.56
N THR A 62 -12.37 6.79 3.24
CA THR A 62 -13.32 7.52 4.10
C THR A 62 -13.41 6.83 5.45
N GLU A 63 -13.19 7.59 6.52
CA GLU A 63 -13.47 7.12 7.88
C GLU A 63 -14.94 7.35 8.22
N PHE A 64 -15.62 6.31 8.70
CA PHE A 64 -17.00 6.42 9.16
C PHE A 64 -17.29 5.37 10.25
N ASN A 65 -17.88 5.81 11.37
CA ASN A 65 -18.24 4.95 12.50
C ASN A 65 -17.11 4.04 13.03
N GLY A 66 -15.87 4.55 13.07
CA GLY A 66 -14.73 3.78 13.59
C GLY A 66 -14.16 2.73 12.63
N ASP A 67 -14.62 2.74 11.38
CA ASP A 67 -14.11 1.90 10.30
C ASP A 67 -13.58 2.78 9.15
N LEU A 68 -12.54 2.31 8.48
CA LEU A 68 -12.05 2.86 7.23
C LEU A 68 -12.69 2.13 6.06
N PHE A 69 -13.25 2.89 5.13
CA PHE A 69 -13.80 2.39 3.87
C PHE A 69 -12.88 2.77 2.71
N PHE A 70 -12.59 1.81 1.84
CA PHE A 70 -11.68 1.97 0.71
C PHE A 70 -12.43 1.85 -0.61
N GLY A 71 -12.33 2.89 -1.44
CA GLY A 71 -12.74 2.86 -2.84
C GLY A 71 -11.60 2.35 -3.72
N SER A 72 -11.94 1.53 -4.71
CA SER A 72 -11.01 1.05 -5.73
C SER A 72 -11.69 0.97 -7.09
N LEU A 73 -10.93 1.27 -8.14
CA LEU A 73 -11.33 0.99 -9.52
C LEU A 73 -10.82 -0.38 -10.02
N ALA A 74 -10.02 -1.07 -9.21
CA ALA A 74 -9.42 -2.36 -9.54
C ALA A 74 -10.18 -3.55 -8.94
N THR A 75 -11.19 -3.31 -8.10
CA THR A 75 -11.99 -4.34 -7.44
C THR A 75 -13.50 -4.10 -7.63
N ASN A 76 -14.30 -5.13 -7.39
CA ASN A 76 -15.77 -5.09 -7.47
C ASN A 76 -16.44 -5.03 -6.09
N PHE A 77 -15.72 -4.57 -5.07
CA PHE A 77 -16.20 -4.46 -3.69
C PHE A 77 -15.63 -3.20 -3.02
N VAL A 78 -16.27 -2.77 -1.94
CA VAL A 78 -15.76 -1.71 -1.07
C VAL A 78 -14.95 -2.33 0.04
N GLY A 79 -13.69 -1.92 0.19
CA GLY A 79 -12.83 -2.38 1.28
C GLY A 79 -13.30 -1.82 2.62
N LYS A 80 -13.17 -2.60 3.70
CA LYS A 80 -13.50 -2.16 5.05
C LYS A 80 -12.44 -2.63 6.04
N LEU A 81 -11.93 -1.73 6.88
CA LEU A 81 -10.98 -2.04 7.95
C LEU A 81 -11.40 -1.37 9.26
N SER A 82 -11.50 -2.16 10.34
CA SER A 82 -11.92 -1.64 11.64
C SER A 82 -10.76 -1.11 12.46
N LEU A 83 -10.85 0.14 12.89
CA LEU A 83 -9.78 0.80 13.67
C LEU A 83 -9.61 0.18 15.06
N ALA A 84 -10.68 -0.35 15.65
CA ALA A 84 -10.62 -1.09 16.90
C ALA A 84 -9.74 -2.36 16.76
N LYS A 85 -9.91 -3.10 15.65
CA LYS A 85 -9.10 -4.29 15.36
C LYS A 85 -7.64 -3.94 15.09
N VAL A 86 -7.40 -2.81 14.40
CA VAL A 86 -6.04 -2.31 14.16
C VAL A 86 -5.34 -1.98 15.48
N ALA A 87 -6.01 -1.26 16.39
CA ALA A 87 -5.44 -0.92 17.69
C ALA A 87 -5.12 -2.17 18.53
N GLN A 88 -5.99 -3.18 18.50
CA GLN A 88 -5.75 -4.46 19.16
C GLN A 88 -4.52 -5.18 18.59
N ALA A 89 -4.40 -5.25 17.26
CA ALA A 89 -3.26 -5.89 16.61
C ALA A 89 -1.94 -5.18 16.93
N GLN A 90 -1.93 -3.84 16.95
CA GLN A 90 -0.76 -3.04 17.32
C GLN A 90 -0.37 -3.22 18.80
N GLY A 91 -1.35 -3.24 19.70
CA GLY A 91 -1.11 -3.49 21.13
C GLY A 91 -0.57 -4.91 21.41
N GLN A 92 -1.04 -5.91 20.67
CA GLN A 92 -0.54 -7.28 20.77
C GLN A 92 0.90 -7.42 20.25
N ALA A 93 1.23 -6.79 19.12
CA ALA A 93 2.59 -6.78 18.60
C ALA A 93 3.60 -6.11 19.55
N ALA A 94 3.18 -5.03 20.22
CA ALA A 94 4.01 -4.33 21.21
C ALA A 94 4.21 -5.14 22.51
N ALA A 95 3.24 -5.96 22.91
CA ALA A 95 3.35 -6.81 24.09
C ALA A 95 4.17 -8.10 23.88
N SER A 96 4.40 -8.50 22.62
CA SER A 96 5.22 -9.67 22.26
C SER A 96 6.67 -9.32 21.90
N SER A 97 7.07 -8.05 22.06
CA SER A 97 8.41 -7.52 21.77
C SER A 97 9.16 -7.24 23.07
#